data_AF-A0A2E0KUD7-F1
#
_entry.id   AF-A0A2E0KUD7-F1
#
_cell.length_a   1.000
_cell.length_b   1.000
_cell.length_c   1.000
_cell.angle_alpha   90.00
_cell.angle_beta   90.00
_cell.angle_gamma   90.00
#
_symmetry.space_group_name_H-M   'P 1'
#
loop_
_entity.id
_entity.type
_entity.pdbx_description
1 polymer ?
#
loop_
_entity_poly.entity_id
_entity_poly.type
_entity_poly.pdbx_seq_one_letter_code
_entity_poly.pdbx_strand_id
1 'polypeptide(L)'
;MGGRLPQSRAGTYRIVTKDFVMSATTNAGRGLLADWYPAGGWRRWLFRAPLVLWRMGLGWLLPRQMLVLATTGRKSGLPRYVMIEHFKAGRTIYFVSGWGKQAQWVKNIQADPLVTVETMRDGVVTGTVRRVTSEDEFRRLWPVMQQSPMFDTQLRYWGMQPTREDFVAKRDRALIFMLEPGNVPAPPPLKRDLRWVTVILGALLLLRLLRGGKKKR
;
A
#
# COMPACT_ATOMS: atom_id res chain seq x y z
N MET A 1 48.15 -5.94 10.55
CA MET A 1 48.28 -5.28 9.23
C MET A 1 47.21 -5.89 8.33
N GLY A 2 46.02 -5.32 8.14
CA GLY A 2 45.74 -4.02 7.56
C GLY A 2 45.25 -4.16 6.11
N GLY A 3 44.29 -5.07 5.83
CA GLY A 3 43.73 -5.31 4.50
C GLY A 3 42.67 -4.26 4.13
N ARG A 4 43.02 -3.40 3.16
CA ARG A 4 42.24 -2.25 2.70
C ARG A 4 41.15 -2.71 1.72
N LEU A 5 39.87 -2.44 2.03
CA LEU A 5 38.75 -2.64 1.10
C LEU A 5 38.86 -1.69 -0.12
N PRO A 6 38.47 -2.10 -1.33
CA PRO A 6 38.43 -1.20 -2.48
C PRO A 6 37.28 -0.20 -2.34
N GLN A 7 37.60 1.09 -2.48
CA GLN A 7 36.63 2.18 -2.51
C GLN A 7 35.71 2.05 -3.74
N SER A 8 34.40 1.90 -3.51
CA SER A 8 33.40 1.99 -4.56
C SER A 8 33.23 3.45 -4.97
N ARG A 9 33.64 3.78 -6.20
CA ARG A 9 33.44 5.09 -6.82
C ARG A 9 31.94 5.42 -6.91
N ALA A 10 31.56 6.61 -6.44
CA ALA A 10 30.24 7.19 -6.65
C ALA A 10 30.03 7.43 -8.16
N GLY A 11 29.11 6.68 -8.77
CA GLY A 11 28.66 6.90 -10.14
C GLY A 11 27.43 7.80 -10.16
N THR A 12 27.60 9.05 -10.56
CA THR A 12 26.48 9.96 -10.87
C THR A 12 25.94 9.59 -12.25
N TYR A 13 24.77 8.96 -12.33
CA TYR A 13 24.11 8.70 -13.60
C TYR A 13 22.95 9.68 -13.82
N ARG A 14 22.96 10.30 -15.00
CA ARG A 14 22.00 11.29 -15.49
C ARG A 14 21.04 10.56 -16.43
N ILE A 15 19.82 10.28 -15.98
CA ILE A 15 18.74 9.83 -16.87
C ILE A 15 17.98 11.08 -17.29
N VAL A 16 18.03 11.38 -18.59
CA VAL A 16 17.30 12.47 -19.22
C VAL A 16 15.92 11.95 -19.63
N THR A 17 14.88 12.43 -18.96
CA THR A 17 13.54 12.63 -19.54
C THR A 17 12.79 13.68 -18.71
N LYS A 18 12.37 14.78 -19.38
CA LYS A 18 11.43 15.83 -18.93
C LYS A 18 10.20 15.17 -18.29
N ASP A 19 9.70 15.44 -17.09
CA ASP A 19 9.84 16.55 -16.16
C ASP A 19 9.77 15.95 -14.73
N PHE A 20 10.45 16.60 -13.78
CA PHE A 20 10.52 16.28 -12.34
C PHE A 20 11.71 15.40 -11.90
N VAL A 21 12.82 16.06 -11.55
CA VAL A 21 13.99 15.46 -10.88
C VAL A 21 13.96 15.86 -9.41
N MET A 22 13.78 14.89 -8.52
CA MET A 22 14.16 15.03 -7.11
C MET A 22 15.38 14.13 -6.90
N SER A 23 16.58 14.71 -6.88
CA SER A 23 17.79 13.95 -6.54
C SER A 23 17.81 13.71 -5.03
N ALA A 24 17.83 12.44 -4.64
CA ALA A 24 18.16 12.03 -3.29
C ALA A 24 19.28 11.00 -3.42
N THR A 25 20.45 11.34 -2.88
CA THR A 25 21.58 10.42 -2.70
C THR A 25 21.13 9.29 -1.76
N THR A 26 20.89 8.11 -2.31
CA THR A 26 20.53 6.90 -1.57
C THR A 26 21.78 6.16 -1.14
N ASN A 27 21.89 5.90 0.17
CA ASN A 27 22.87 4.95 0.69
C ASN A 27 22.50 3.54 0.19
N ALA A 28 23.49 2.83 -0.35
CA ALA A 28 23.36 1.48 -0.86
C ALA A 28 22.63 0.58 0.17
N GLY A 29 21.42 0.12 -0.18
CA GLY A 29 20.63 -0.83 0.62
C GLY A 29 19.29 -0.32 1.17
N ARG A 30 18.97 0.99 1.09
CA ARG A 30 17.63 1.51 1.38
C ARG A 30 16.95 1.98 0.10
N GLY A 31 15.94 1.26 -0.36
CA GLY A 31 15.13 1.68 -1.51
C GLY A 31 14.29 2.93 -1.19
N LEU A 32 13.87 3.65 -2.23
CA LEU A 32 13.08 4.89 -2.18
C LEU A 32 11.88 4.84 -1.21
N LEU A 33 11.28 3.67 -0.99
CA LEU A 33 10.17 3.48 -0.05
C LEU A 33 10.58 3.57 1.43
N ALA A 34 11.79 3.10 1.79
CA ALA A 34 12.27 3.08 3.18
C ALA A 34 12.37 4.49 3.76
N ASP A 35 12.86 5.45 2.96
CA ASP A 35 13.07 6.84 3.37
C ASP A 35 11.79 7.69 3.31
N TRP A 36 10.69 7.12 2.81
CA TRP A 36 9.38 7.78 2.62
C TRP A 36 8.30 7.27 3.59
N TYR A 37 8.67 6.59 4.67
CA TYR A 37 7.70 6.28 5.74
C TYR A 37 7.15 7.58 6.35
N PRO A 38 5.83 7.76 6.46
CA PRO A 38 5.24 9.01 6.94
C PRO A 38 5.42 9.18 8.45
N ALA A 39 6.59 9.67 8.87
CA ALA A 39 6.91 9.96 10.27
C ALA A 39 6.47 11.37 10.73
N GLY A 40 5.94 12.23 9.84
CA GLY A 40 5.44 13.56 10.20
C GLY A 40 5.07 14.45 9.00
N GLY A 41 4.60 15.67 9.29
CA GLY A 41 4.38 16.74 8.31
C GLY A 41 3.33 16.48 7.23
N TRP A 42 3.48 17.13 6.07
CA TRP A 42 2.56 17.03 4.92
C TRP A 42 2.50 15.61 4.32
N ARG A 43 3.58 14.81 4.45
CA ARG A 43 3.62 13.41 4.00
C ARG A 43 2.54 12.58 4.71
N ARG A 44 2.29 12.84 6.00
CA ARG A 44 1.21 12.19 6.76
C ARG A 44 -0.16 12.40 6.11
N TRP A 45 -0.39 13.58 5.53
CA TRP A 45 -1.65 13.91 4.86
C TRP A 45 -1.73 13.27 3.49
N LEU A 46 -0.64 13.27 2.71
CA LEU A 46 -0.57 12.58 1.43
C LEU A 46 -0.95 11.09 1.55
N PHE A 47 -0.33 10.37 2.49
CA PHE A 47 -0.62 8.94 2.71
C PHE A 47 -1.98 8.68 3.38
N ARG A 48 -2.64 9.72 3.90
CA ARG A 48 -4.03 9.64 4.38
C ARG A 48 -5.05 9.96 3.30
N ALA A 49 -4.67 10.64 2.22
CA ALA A 49 -5.59 11.04 1.16
C ALA A 49 -6.39 9.86 0.58
N PRO A 50 -5.81 8.67 0.31
CA PRO A 50 -6.59 7.53 -0.16
C PRO A 50 -7.69 7.08 0.81
N LEU A 51 -7.42 7.09 2.13
CA LEU A 51 -8.43 6.79 3.15
C LEU A 51 -9.52 7.86 3.20
N VAL A 52 -9.18 9.14 3.01
CA VAL A 52 -10.16 10.22 2.94
C VAL A 52 -11.06 10.07 1.73
N LEU A 53 -10.50 9.77 0.55
CA LEU A 53 -11.27 9.48 -0.67
C LEU A 53 -12.21 8.29 -0.46
N TRP A 54 -11.75 7.24 0.24
CA TRP A 54 -12.60 6.11 0.62
C TRP A 54 -13.79 6.56 1.48
N ARG A 55 -13.53 7.33 2.54
CA ARG A 55 -14.57 7.85 3.46
C ARG A 55 -15.57 8.76 2.75
N MET A 56 -15.11 9.47 1.73
CA MET A 56 -15.92 10.32 0.84
C MET A 56 -16.80 9.52 -0.13
N GLY A 57 -16.61 8.21 -0.25
CA GLY A 57 -17.30 7.39 -1.26
C GLY A 57 -16.69 7.51 -2.65
N LEU A 58 -15.51 8.12 -2.78
CA LEU A 58 -14.75 8.25 -4.03
C LEU A 58 -13.72 7.13 -4.21
N GLY A 59 -13.95 5.96 -3.61
CA GLY A 59 -13.04 4.82 -3.73
C GLY A 59 -12.87 4.32 -5.18
N TRP A 60 -13.79 4.65 -6.07
CA TRP A 60 -13.72 4.35 -7.50
C TRP A 60 -12.63 5.13 -8.26
N LEU A 61 -12.12 6.23 -7.68
CA LEU A 61 -10.97 6.98 -8.21
C LEU A 61 -9.62 6.33 -7.87
N LEU A 62 -9.62 5.36 -6.95
CA LEU A 62 -8.41 4.69 -6.49
C LEU A 62 -8.06 3.51 -7.41
N PRO A 63 -6.77 3.12 -7.48
CA PRO A 63 -6.37 1.90 -8.18
C PRO A 63 -7.16 0.68 -7.69
N ARG A 64 -7.52 -0.22 -8.61
CA ARG A 64 -8.33 -1.41 -8.31
C ARG A 64 -7.66 -2.35 -7.30
N GLN A 65 -6.34 -2.33 -7.22
CA GLN A 65 -5.52 -3.15 -6.34
C GLN A 65 -5.43 -2.57 -4.92
N MET A 66 -6.23 -1.57 -4.55
CA MET A 66 -6.26 -1.05 -3.18
C MET A 66 -7.31 -1.73 -2.31
N LEU A 67 -6.96 -2.01 -1.05
CA LEU A 67 -7.91 -2.38 0.00
C LEU A 67 -7.74 -1.49 1.22
N VAL A 68 -8.81 -1.36 2.00
CA VAL A 68 -8.75 -0.84 3.37
C VAL A 68 -8.57 -2.02 4.32
N LEU A 69 -7.51 -1.97 5.12
CA LEU A 69 -7.25 -2.91 6.19
C LEU A 69 -7.57 -2.26 7.54
N ALA A 70 -8.49 -2.85 8.29
CA ALA A 70 -8.75 -2.52 9.68
C ALA A 70 -8.04 -3.52 10.61
N THR A 71 -7.31 -3.00 11.59
CA THR A 71 -6.55 -3.76 12.60
C THR A 71 -6.84 -3.24 14.00
N THR A 72 -6.65 -4.06 15.02
CA THR A 72 -6.69 -3.62 16.42
C THR A 72 -5.38 -2.92 16.78
N GLY A 73 -5.44 -1.68 17.28
CA GLY A 73 -4.24 -0.99 17.73
C GLY A 73 -3.68 -1.64 18.99
N ARG A 74 -2.57 -2.39 18.89
CA ARG A 74 -2.00 -3.20 19.99
C ARG A 74 -1.75 -2.47 21.32
N LYS A 75 -1.56 -1.15 21.29
CA LYS A 75 -1.36 -0.32 22.49
C LYS A 75 -2.65 0.31 23.03
N SER A 76 -3.64 0.51 22.16
CA SER A 76 -4.83 1.31 22.46
C SER A 76 -6.14 0.53 22.46
N GLY A 77 -6.16 -0.70 21.93
CA GLY A 77 -7.39 -1.46 21.64
C GLY A 77 -8.25 -0.88 20.50
N LEU A 78 -8.06 0.39 20.14
CA LEU A 78 -8.88 1.06 19.12
C LEU A 78 -8.60 0.56 17.69
N PRO A 79 -9.64 0.53 16.81
CA PRO A 79 -9.48 0.24 15.39
C PRO A 79 -8.51 1.20 14.68
N ARG A 80 -7.64 0.64 13.83
CA ARG A 80 -6.64 1.35 13.02
C ARG A 80 -6.81 0.96 11.56
N TYR A 81 -6.85 1.97 10.70
CA TYR A 81 -7.10 1.80 9.27
C TYR A 81 -5.88 2.19 8.46
N VAL A 82 -5.58 1.39 7.45
CA VAL A 82 -4.57 1.68 6.44
C VAL A 82 -5.08 1.28 5.07
N MET A 83 -4.70 2.01 4.04
CA MET A 83 -4.92 1.59 2.66
C MET A 83 -3.63 1.00 2.11
N ILE A 84 -3.71 -0.22 1.60
CA ILE A 84 -2.57 -0.98 1.09
C ILE A 84 -2.92 -1.70 -0.20
N GLU A 85 -1.89 -2.10 -0.92
CA GLU A 85 -2.04 -2.90 -2.12
C GLU A 85 -2.39 -4.36 -1.80
N HIS A 86 -3.27 -4.93 -2.63
CA HIS A 86 -3.72 -6.30 -2.54
C HIS A 86 -3.74 -7.00 -3.90
N PHE A 87 -3.70 -8.31 -3.83
CA PHE A 87 -3.68 -9.23 -4.95
C PHE A 87 -4.71 -10.32 -4.73
N LYS A 88 -5.29 -10.84 -5.81
CA LYS A 88 -6.20 -11.97 -5.76
C LYS A 88 -5.67 -13.12 -6.58
N ALA A 89 -5.56 -14.29 -5.97
CA ALA A 89 -5.42 -15.55 -6.69
C ALA A 89 -6.68 -16.38 -6.43
N GLY A 90 -7.56 -16.46 -7.43
CA GLY A 90 -8.91 -17.00 -7.26
C GLY A 90 -9.76 -16.16 -6.30
N ARG A 91 -10.29 -16.80 -5.25
CA ARG A 91 -11.09 -16.14 -4.20
C ARG A 91 -10.25 -15.61 -3.03
N THR A 92 -8.97 -15.94 -2.97
CA THR A 92 -8.09 -15.61 -1.85
C THR A 92 -7.52 -14.21 -2.01
N ILE A 93 -7.57 -13.42 -0.94
CA ILE A 93 -7.01 -12.06 -0.88
C ILE A 93 -5.63 -12.13 -0.22
N TYR A 94 -4.66 -11.54 -0.89
CA TYR A 94 -3.31 -11.34 -0.39
C TYR A 94 -2.98 -9.87 -0.36
N PHE A 95 -2.11 -9.44 0.55
CA PHE A 95 -1.65 -8.06 0.62
C PHE A 95 -0.22 -7.98 1.13
N VAL A 96 0.45 -6.88 0.80
CA VAL A 96 1.90 -6.75 0.97
C VAL A 96 2.26 -5.57 1.86
N SER A 97 3.32 -5.73 2.67
CA SER A 97 3.91 -4.60 3.38
C SER A 97 5.01 -3.92 2.58
N GLY A 98 4.67 -2.78 1.99
CA GLY A 98 5.62 -1.87 1.31
C GLY A 98 6.76 -1.37 2.19
N TRP A 99 6.54 -1.32 3.51
CA TRP A 99 7.55 -0.88 4.48
C TRP A 99 8.05 -2.01 5.38
N GLY A 100 7.74 -3.27 5.07
CA GLY A 100 8.17 -4.40 5.89
C GLY A 100 7.69 -4.31 7.35
N LYS A 101 8.53 -4.74 8.29
CA LYS A 101 8.20 -4.90 9.73
C LYS A 101 7.96 -3.57 10.47
N GLN A 102 8.38 -2.43 9.90
CA GLN A 102 8.24 -1.14 10.59
C GLN A 102 6.82 -0.59 10.53
N ALA A 103 6.01 -1.04 9.57
CA ALA A 103 4.63 -0.61 9.42
C ALA A 103 3.80 -0.92 10.67
N GLN A 104 3.12 0.09 11.23
CA GLN A 104 2.33 -0.09 12.46
C GLN A 104 1.24 -1.15 12.31
N TRP A 105 0.62 -1.27 11.13
CA TRP A 105 -0.37 -2.31 10.88
C TRP A 105 0.24 -3.72 10.93
N VAL A 106 1.48 -3.91 10.47
CA VAL A 106 2.19 -5.20 10.61
C VAL A 106 2.37 -5.55 12.08
N LYS A 107 2.80 -4.58 12.88
CA LYS A 107 2.95 -4.78 14.34
C LYS A 107 1.61 -5.04 15.03
N ASN A 108 0.51 -4.50 14.51
CA ASN A 108 -0.82 -4.75 15.02
C ASN A 108 -1.27 -6.18 14.70
N ILE A 109 -1.17 -6.63 13.46
CA ILE A 109 -1.59 -7.99 13.07
C ILE A 109 -0.73 -9.10 13.70
N GLN A 110 0.52 -8.78 14.06
CA GLN A 110 1.38 -9.69 14.81
C GLN A 110 0.93 -9.86 16.27
N ALA A 111 0.26 -8.86 16.84
CA ALA A 111 -0.29 -8.92 18.19
C ALA A 111 -1.71 -9.49 18.21
N ASP A 112 -2.51 -9.20 17.18
CA ASP A 112 -3.88 -9.67 17.00
C ASP A 112 -4.15 -9.89 15.49
N PRO A 113 -4.22 -11.14 15.01
CA PRO A 113 -4.35 -11.44 13.59
C PRO A 113 -5.76 -11.19 13.03
N LEU A 114 -6.73 -10.78 13.86
CA LEU A 114 -8.09 -10.51 13.44
C LEU A 114 -8.18 -9.18 12.69
N VAL A 115 -8.70 -9.23 11.45
CA VAL A 115 -8.80 -8.06 10.59
C VAL A 115 -10.11 -8.00 9.85
N THR A 116 -10.44 -6.79 9.44
CA THR A 116 -11.46 -6.54 8.43
C THR A 116 -10.80 -5.94 7.19
N VAL A 117 -11.07 -6.54 6.05
CA VAL A 117 -10.63 -6.06 4.74
C VAL A 117 -11.85 -5.53 4.00
N GLU A 118 -11.72 -4.34 3.42
CA GLU A 118 -12.72 -3.78 2.52
C GLU A 118 -12.09 -3.50 1.16
N THR A 119 -12.67 -4.06 0.09
CA THR A 119 -12.29 -3.75 -1.29
C THR A 119 -13.49 -3.16 -2.04
N MET A 120 -13.24 -2.44 -3.13
CA MET A 120 -14.33 -1.85 -3.92
C MET A 120 -15.21 -2.94 -4.57
N ARG A 121 -14.61 -4.09 -4.88
CA ARG A 121 -15.26 -5.14 -5.67
C ARG A 121 -15.90 -6.22 -4.80
N ASP A 122 -15.24 -6.62 -3.73
CA ASP A 122 -15.65 -7.75 -2.88
C ASP A 122 -16.35 -7.29 -1.60
N GLY A 123 -16.41 -5.98 -1.34
CA GLY A 123 -17.03 -5.43 -0.14
C GLY A 123 -16.19 -5.74 1.10
N VAL A 124 -16.88 -5.98 2.22
CA VAL A 124 -16.28 -6.20 3.54
C VAL A 124 -16.11 -7.70 3.78
N VAL A 125 -14.89 -8.12 4.12
CA VAL A 125 -14.54 -9.49 4.50
C VAL A 125 -13.78 -9.47 5.81
N THR A 126 -14.24 -10.23 6.79
CA THR A 126 -13.56 -10.42 8.08
C THR A 126 -12.79 -11.73 8.08
N GLY A 127 -11.73 -11.80 8.87
CA GLY A 127 -10.95 -13.03 8.95
C GLY A 127 -9.68 -12.90 9.77
N THR A 128 -8.91 -13.98 9.75
CA THR A 128 -7.56 -14.05 10.32
C THR A 128 -6.52 -13.81 9.24
N VAL A 129 -5.40 -13.24 9.64
CA VAL A 129 -4.27 -13.02 8.74
C VAL A 129 -3.14 -13.96 9.10
N ARG A 130 -2.60 -14.65 8.10
CA ARG A 130 -1.32 -15.36 8.23
C ARG A 130 -0.29 -14.87 7.24
N ARG A 131 0.97 -14.99 7.62
CA ARG A 131 2.09 -14.73 6.71
C ARG A 131 2.17 -15.88 5.68
N VAL A 132 2.39 -15.52 4.42
CA VAL A 132 2.68 -16.49 3.36
C VAL A 132 4.14 -16.89 3.45
N THR A 133 4.39 -18.20 3.48
CA THR A 133 5.75 -18.79 3.52
C THR A 133 5.91 -19.99 2.58
N SER A 134 4.82 -20.52 2.03
CA SER A 134 4.84 -21.64 1.10
C SER A 134 5.38 -21.21 -0.26
N GLU A 135 6.27 -22.02 -0.84
CA GLU A 135 6.78 -21.79 -2.20
C GLU A 135 5.66 -21.82 -3.24
N ASP A 136 4.67 -22.69 -3.08
CA ASP A 136 3.57 -22.82 -4.02
C ASP A 136 2.65 -21.60 -3.99
N GLU A 137 2.46 -21.00 -2.82
CA GLU A 137 1.76 -19.73 -2.69
C GLU A 137 2.52 -18.61 -3.38
N PHE A 138 3.84 -18.51 -3.19
CA PHE A 138 4.68 -17.53 -3.89
C PHE A 138 4.65 -17.74 -5.41
N ARG A 139 4.72 -19.00 -5.86
CA ARG A 139 4.62 -19.38 -7.28
C ARG A 139 3.29 -18.95 -7.90
N ARG A 140 2.18 -19.01 -7.15
CA ARG A 140 0.84 -18.54 -7.57
C ARG A 140 0.73 -17.02 -7.56
N LEU A 141 1.42 -16.36 -6.64
CA LEU A 141 1.40 -14.91 -6.50
C LEU A 141 2.18 -14.17 -7.57
N TRP A 142 3.22 -14.78 -8.11
CA TRP A 142 4.08 -14.18 -9.14
C TRP A 142 3.30 -13.48 -10.28
N PRO A 143 2.43 -14.17 -11.05
CA PRO A 143 1.75 -13.55 -12.19
C PRO A 143 0.77 -12.44 -11.80
N VAL A 144 0.19 -12.49 -10.60
CA VAL A 144 -0.77 -11.45 -10.13
C VAL A 144 -0.04 -10.23 -9.57
N MET A 145 1.13 -10.43 -8.95
CA MET A 145 1.94 -9.33 -8.44
C MET A 145 2.62 -8.54 -9.56
N GLN A 146 2.97 -9.19 -10.68
CA GLN A 146 3.52 -8.51 -11.87
C GLN A 146 2.59 -7.46 -12.48
N GLN A 147 1.29 -7.51 -12.18
CA GLN A 147 0.32 -6.52 -12.65
C GLN A 147 0.35 -5.23 -11.82
N SER A 148 1.09 -5.21 -10.71
CA SER A 148 1.26 -4.03 -9.87
C SER A 148 2.25 -3.04 -10.49
N PRO A 149 1.90 -1.75 -10.58
CA PRO A 149 2.86 -0.69 -10.87
C PRO A 149 3.99 -0.58 -9.83
N MET A 150 3.79 -1.13 -8.61
CA MET A 150 4.75 -1.10 -7.51
C MET A 150 5.65 -2.34 -7.48
N PHE A 151 5.44 -3.32 -8.36
CA PHE A 151 6.11 -4.63 -8.31
C PHE A 151 7.64 -4.53 -8.26
N ASP A 152 8.26 -3.86 -9.25
CA ASP A 152 9.72 -3.73 -9.32
C ASP A 152 10.29 -2.94 -8.14
N THR A 153 9.53 -1.95 -7.66
CA THR A 153 9.92 -1.15 -6.49
C THR A 153 9.89 -2.01 -5.22
N GLN A 154 8.89 -2.89 -5.09
CA GLN A 154 8.74 -3.80 -3.98
C GLN A 154 9.83 -4.86 -3.95
N LEU A 155 10.16 -5.46 -5.11
CA LEU A 155 11.24 -6.43 -5.21
C LEU A 155 12.60 -5.81 -4.86
N ARG A 156 12.89 -4.61 -5.37
CA ARG A 156 14.09 -3.85 -5.00
C ARG A 156 14.15 -3.57 -3.50
N TYR A 157 13.02 -3.22 -2.88
CA TYR A 157 12.94 -3.04 -1.43
C TYR A 157 13.29 -4.31 -0.65
N TRP A 158 12.94 -5.50 -1.18
CA TRP A 158 13.31 -6.78 -0.59
C TRP A 158 14.69 -7.32 -1.02
N GLY A 159 15.42 -6.59 -1.88
CA GLY A 159 16.70 -7.05 -2.45
C GLY A 159 16.53 -8.28 -3.33
N MET A 160 15.44 -8.32 -4.09
CA MET A 160 15.11 -9.39 -5.04
C MET A 160 15.30 -8.92 -6.48
N GLN A 161 15.71 -9.85 -7.34
CA GLN A 161 15.67 -9.70 -8.78
C GLN A 161 14.24 -9.94 -9.28
N PRO A 162 13.84 -9.34 -10.43
CA PRO A 162 12.54 -9.54 -11.04
C PRO A 162 12.45 -10.88 -11.78
N THR A 163 12.80 -11.96 -11.10
CA THR A 163 12.62 -13.34 -11.56
C THR A 163 11.79 -14.13 -10.56
N ARG A 164 11.00 -15.08 -11.07
CA ARG A 164 10.12 -15.92 -10.24
C ARG A 164 10.94 -16.77 -9.27
N GLU A 165 12.07 -17.27 -9.74
CA GLU A 165 12.98 -18.12 -9.01
C GLU A 165 13.59 -17.36 -7.82
N ASP A 166 14.05 -16.12 -8.02
CA ASP A 166 14.61 -15.31 -6.93
C ASP A 166 13.53 -14.88 -5.93
N PHE A 167 12.31 -14.59 -6.42
CA PHE A 167 11.16 -14.28 -5.57
C PHE A 167 10.76 -15.43 -4.64
N VAL A 168 10.73 -16.66 -5.16
CA VAL A 168 10.44 -17.88 -4.38
C VAL A 168 11.60 -18.22 -3.44
N ALA A 169 12.85 -18.11 -3.92
CA ALA A 169 14.04 -18.43 -3.14
C ALA A 169 14.22 -17.49 -1.94
N LYS A 170 13.93 -16.19 -2.11
CA LYS A 170 14.08 -15.17 -1.06
C LYS A 170 12.78 -14.86 -0.31
N ARG A 171 11.77 -15.72 -0.39
CA ARG A 171 10.43 -15.53 0.20
C ARG A 171 10.42 -15.04 1.65
N ASP A 172 11.41 -15.43 2.46
CA ASP A 172 11.55 -15.00 3.86
C ASP A 172 11.80 -13.49 4.04
N ARG A 173 12.23 -12.80 2.98
CA ARG A 173 12.39 -11.34 2.95
C ARG A 173 11.07 -10.61 2.64
N ALA A 174 10.15 -11.28 1.94
CA ALA A 174 8.86 -10.71 1.59
C ALA A 174 7.88 -10.81 2.77
N LEU A 175 7.20 -9.69 3.05
CA LEU A 175 6.07 -9.66 3.98
C LEU A 175 4.77 -9.61 3.18
N ILE A 176 4.37 -10.79 2.73
CA ILE A 176 3.09 -11.03 2.10
C ILE A 176 2.20 -11.76 3.11
N PHE A 177 0.96 -11.31 3.18
CA PHE A 177 -0.05 -11.81 4.09
C PHE A 177 -1.24 -12.30 3.30
N MET A 178 -1.86 -13.36 3.79
CA MET A 178 -3.07 -13.94 3.25
C MET A 178 -4.21 -13.74 4.24
N LEU A 179 -5.37 -13.35 3.74
CA LEU A 179 -6.61 -13.35 4.50
C LEU A 179 -7.26 -14.73 4.44
N GLU A 180 -7.55 -15.29 5.61
CA GLU A 180 -8.40 -16.46 5.81
C GLU A 180 -9.78 -15.97 6.24
N PRO A 181 -10.77 -15.96 5.34
CA PRO A 181 -12.10 -15.47 5.66
C PRO A 181 -12.72 -16.29 6.80
N GLY A 182 -13.34 -15.60 7.75
CA GLY A 182 -13.99 -16.23 8.89
C GLY A 182 -15.01 -15.31 9.55
N ASN A 183 -16.00 -15.91 10.20
CA ASN A 183 -16.99 -15.19 11.00
C ASN A 183 -16.44 -14.93 12.40
N VAL A 184 -15.42 -14.07 12.48
CA VAL A 184 -14.70 -13.73 13.72
C VAL A 184 -14.96 -12.29 14.12
N PRO A 185 -15.00 -11.94 15.43
CA PRO A 185 -15.13 -10.56 15.87
C PRO A 185 -13.88 -9.76 15.48
N ALA A 186 -13.95 -9.08 14.34
CA ALA A 186 -12.87 -8.27 13.80
C ALA A 186 -13.16 -6.77 14.00
N PRO A 187 -12.14 -5.89 13.94
CA PRO A 187 -12.33 -4.44 13.98
C PRO A 187 -13.36 -3.97 12.93
N PRO A 188 -14.24 -3.01 13.25
CA PRO A 188 -15.27 -2.58 12.30
C PRO A 188 -14.66 -2.03 11.00
N PRO A 189 -15.37 -2.13 9.86
CA PRO A 189 -14.92 -1.53 8.61
C PRO A 189 -14.86 0.00 8.70
N LEU A 190 -14.09 0.61 7.79
CA LEU A 190 -13.96 2.07 7.75
C LEU A 190 -15.28 2.70 7.33
N LYS A 191 -15.83 3.57 8.19
CA LYS A 191 -17.07 4.28 7.89
C LYS A 191 -16.90 5.25 6.72
N ARG A 192 -17.93 5.33 5.86
CA ARG A 192 -18.02 6.33 4.77
C ARG A 192 -18.71 7.60 5.24
N ASP A 193 -18.18 8.17 6.31
CA ASP A 193 -18.75 9.30 7.05
C ASP A 193 -18.48 10.68 6.43
N LEU A 194 -17.70 10.74 5.33
CA LEU A 194 -17.39 11.98 4.61
C LEU A 194 -18.13 12.11 3.28
N ARG A 195 -19.16 11.28 3.01
CA ARG A 195 -19.94 11.34 1.77
C ARG A 195 -20.64 12.68 1.54
N TRP A 196 -21.00 13.41 2.59
CA TRP A 196 -21.58 14.74 2.45
C TRP A 196 -20.62 15.74 1.77
N VAL A 197 -19.31 15.56 1.95
CA VAL A 197 -18.29 16.42 1.33
C VAL A 197 -18.35 16.32 -0.20
N THR A 198 -18.56 15.11 -0.75
CA THR A 198 -18.67 14.94 -2.20
C THR A 198 -19.91 15.58 -2.78
N VAL A 199 -21.03 15.52 -2.06
CA VAL A 199 -22.27 16.20 -2.44
C VAL A 199 -22.05 17.71 -2.53
N ILE A 200 -21.40 18.31 -1.53
CA ILE A 200 -21.08 19.75 -1.54
C ILE A 200 -20.13 20.11 -2.69
N LEU A 201 -19.05 19.35 -2.88
CA LEU A 201 -18.10 19.61 -3.97
C LEU A 201 -18.78 19.49 -5.34
N GLY A 202 -19.66 18.50 -5.52
CA GLY A 202 -20.47 18.35 -6.72
C GLY A 202 -21.40 19.52 -6.96
N ALA A 203 -22.09 20.01 -5.92
CA ALA A 203 -22.95 21.19 -6.00
C ALA A 203 -22.17 22.46 -6.37
N LEU A 204 -21.00 22.68 -5.75
CA LEU A 204 -20.13 23.82 -6.07
C LEU A 204 -19.60 23.77 -7.51
N LEU A 205 -19.21 22.58 -7.99
CA LEU A 205 -18.79 22.38 -9.38
C LEU A 205 -19.94 22.69 -10.35
N LEU A 206 -21.15 22.20 -10.08
CA LEU A 206 -22.33 22.48 -10.89
C LEU A 206 -22.64 23.99 -10.93
N LEU A 207 -22.63 24.67 -9.79
CA LEU A 207 -22.83 26.13 -9.72
C LEU A 207 -21.79 26.90 -10.55
N ARG A 208 -20.52 26.47 -10.52
CA ARG A 208 -19.46 27.06 -11.34
C ARG A 208 -19.73 26.87 -12.84
N LEU A 209 -20.14 25.67 -13.26
CA LEU A 209 -20.47 25.38 -14.66
C LEU A 209 -21.66 26.22 -15.16
N LEU A 210 -22.70 26.37 -14.34
CA LEU A 210 -23.87 27.20 -14.66
C LEU A 210 -23.53 28.69 -14.76
N ARG A 211 -22.59 29.20 -13.95
CA ARG A 211 -22.12 30.60 -14.02
C ARG A 211 -21.18 30.84 -15.21
N GLY A 212 -20.36 29.86 -15.58
CA GLY A 212 -19.43 29.94 -16.72
C GLY A 212 -20.11 30.01 -18.09
N GLY A 213 -21.29 29.38 -18.23
CA GLY A 213 -22.07 29.41 -19.48
C GLY A 213 -22.75 30.75 -19.80
N LYS A 214 -22.88 31.67 -18.83
CA LYS A 214 -23.57 32.95 -19.00
C LYS A 214 -22.70 34.09 -19.55
N LYS A 215 -21.41 33.88 -19.80
CA LYS A 215 -20.45 34.93 -20.22
C LYS A 215 -20.18 35.02 -21.74
N LYS A 216 -20.97 34.37 -22.58
CA LYS A 216 -20.92 34.51 -24.05
C LYS A 216 -22.26 35.04 -24.58
N ARG A 217 -22.53 36.33 -24.40
CA ARG A 217 -23.50 37.11 -25.19
C ARG A 217 -23.09 38.57 -25.14
#